data_AF-A0A4V1UUW0-F1
#
_entry.id   AF-A0A4V1UUW0-F1
#
_cell.length_a   1.000
_cell.length_b   1.000
_cell.length_c   1.000
_cell.angle_alpha   90.00
_cell.angle_beta   90.00
_cell.angle_gamma   90.00
#
_symmetry.space_group_name_H-M   'P 1'
#
loop_
_entity.id
_entity.type
_entity.pdbx_description
1 polymer ?
#
loop_
_entity_poly.entity_id
_entity_poly.type
_entity_poly.pdbx_seq_one_letter_code
_entity_poly.pdbx_strand_id
1 'polypeptide(L)'
;DRGIHICKSMVAWKQFANGATPESATIKGDHLVGDYYVKFGEELKKQVSELIESGVPKEEAEKQAPIMKEAQQMLVDWEAGKPEVIELWSKMNAWVYSGFEQTYKRIGSNFDKTYYESEVYLLGKRMVEEGLKKGVFYKKEDGSVWIDLTADGLDEKIVQRKDGTAVYITQDIGLVDLKHKEFGEEQSIYVVGNEQDYHFKVLKLIAQKLQIAGADGIHHLSYGMVELPTGRMKTREGTVVDADDIVDEMESISEKHTRELGKVNDFTEEELKQLYTTIGLGALKFFLLRVDPKKRMVFNPEESIDFHGFTGPFIQYTYARTKSILRKEKPSFGNRGDSLLPAEKKLIIDLEKYPSILAEAALEMNPSVVANYVFRLAQAFNSFLTEQRVLTAETQEKKELRLQLSQFVANVLSSGMHLLGINVPERM
;
A
#
# COMPACT_ATOMS: atom_id res chain seq x y z
N ASP A 1 8.60 12.40 6.55
CA ASP A 1 7.92 13.16 7.62
C ASP A 1 8.51 14.58 7.84
N ARG A 2 9.08 15.15 6.78
CA ARG A 2 9.58 16.53 6.77
C ARG A 2 9.21 17.22 5.46
N GLY A 3 9.47 18.52 5.38
CA GLY A 3 9.36 19.26 4.13
C GLY A 3 8.15 20.20 4.08
N ILE A 4 8.05 20.93 2.96
CA ILE A 4 7.15 22.08 2.83
C ILE A 4 5.68 21.72 3.07
N HIS A 5 5.24 20.51 2.71
CA HIS A 5 3.85 20.09 2.88
C HIS A 5 3.44 20.00 4.35
N ILE A 6 4.35 19.60 5.24
CA ILE A 6 4.08 19.54 6.68
C ILE A 6 4.06 20.95 7.28
N CYS A 7 4.98 21.82 6.84
CA CYS A 7 4.98 23.22 7.25
C CYS A 7 3.68 23.93 6.86
N LYS A 8 3.07 23.59 5.71
CA LYS A 8 1.75 24.10 5.32
C LYS A 8 0.67 23.75 6.34
N SER A 9 0.56 22.48 6.73
CA SER A 9 -0.38 22.06 7.77
C SER A 9 -0.11 22.73 9.12
N MET A 10 1.16 22.84 9.52
CA MET A 10 1.55 23.48 10.77
C MET A 10 1.20 24.98 10.82
N VAL A 11 1.45 25.72 9.73
CA VAL A 11 1.07 27.14 9.60
C VAL A 11 -0.44 27.29 9.71
N ALA A 12 -1.20 26.51 8.94
CA ALA A 12 -2.66 26.58 8.98
C ALA A 12 -3.22 26.18 10.35
N TRP A 13 -2.67 25.15 10.99
CA TRP A 13 -3.07 24.78 12.36
C TRP A 13 -2.79 25.93 13.34
N LYS A 14 -1.60 26.54 13.29
CA LYS A 14 -1.23 27.66 14.17
C LYS A 14 -2.15 28.87 14.00
N GLN A 15 -2.58 29.16 12.77
CA GLN A 15 -3.45 30.31 12.48
C GLN A 15 -4.93 30.05 12.74
N PHE A 16 -5.43 28.83 12.44
CA PHE A 16 -6.86 28.57 12.34
C PHE A 16 -7.40 27.54 13.34
N ALA A 17 -6.55 26.74 13.98
CA ALA A 17 -7.01 25.66 14.85
C ALA A 17 -7.47 26.13 16.24
N ASN A 18 -7.05 27.32 16.69
CA ASN A 18 -7.31 27.80 18.05
C ASN A 18 -6.93 26.78 19.14
N GLY A 19 -5.88 25.98 18.89
CA GLY A 19 -5.41 24.95 19.82
C GLY A 19 -6.11 23.59 19.71
N ALA A 20 -6.98 23.37 18.72
CA ALA A 20 -7.67 22.09 18.53
C ALA A 20 -6.69 20.90 18.42
N THR A 21 -6.99 19.85 19.18
CA THR A 21 -6.32 18.54 19.16
C THR A 21 -7.28 17.47 18.65
N PRO A 22 -6.78 16.28 18.24
CA PRO A 22 -7.63 15.15 17.83
C PRO A 22 -8.71 14.82 18.85
N GLU A 23 -8.37 14.86 20.14
CA GLU A 23 -9.28 14.58 21.25
C GLU A 23 -10.36 15.66 21.37
N SER A 24 -9.99 16.94 21.29
CA SER A 24 -10.95 18.04 21.41
C SER A 24 -11.89 18.15 20.20
N ALA A 25 -11.41 17.77 19.01
CA ALA A 25 -12.16 17.81 17.76
C ALA A 25 -12.95 16.53 17.50
N THR A 26 -12.66 15.44 18.23
CA THR A 26 -13.20 14.08 17.97
C THR A 26 -12.91 13.60 16.54
N ILE A 27 -11.76 14.01 16.00
CA ILE A 27 -11.29 13.67 14.64
C ILE A 27 -10.00 12.87 14.76
N LYS A 28 -9.84 11.84 13.93
CA LYS A 28 -8.61 11.03 13.85
C LYS A 28 -7.41 11.92 13.52
N GLY A 29 -6.25 11.64 14.13
CA GLY A 29 -5.12 12.57 14.14
C GLY A 29 -4.56 12.95 12.76
N ASP A 30 -4.41 11.98 11.86
CA ASP A 30 -3.99 12.20 10.48
C ASP A 30 -5.05 12.96 9.65
N HIS A 31 -6.34 12.69 9.87
CA HIS A 31 -7.43 13.42 9.21
C HIS A 31 -7.45 14.89 9.66
N LEU A 32 -7.30 15.15 10.97
CA LEU A 32 -7.23 16.51 11.50
C LEU A 32 -6.07 17.29 10.87
N VAL A 33 -4.88 16.70 10.76
CA VAL A 33 -3.72 17.35 10.12
C VAL A 33 -3.95 17.53 8.61
N GLY A 34 -4.64 16.58 7.96
CA GLY A 34 -5.11 16.67 6.59
C GLY A 34 -6.07 17.84 6.35
N ASP A 35 -7.03 18.06 7.24
CA ASP A 35 -7.98 19.18 7.17
C ASP A 35 -7.25 20.52 7.17
N TYR A 36 -6.22 20.67 8.01
CA TYR A 36 -5.41 21.90 8.02
C TYR A 36 -4.51 22.02 6.78
N TYR A 37 -4.13 20.92 6.14
CA TYR A 37 -3.48 20.97 4.82
C TYR A 37 -4.43 21.52 3.75
N VAL A 38 -5.69 21.05 3.75
CA VAL A 38 -6.75 21.58 2.86
C VAL A 38 -7.00 23.05 3.17
N LYS A 39 -7.10 23.41 4.46
CA LYS A 39 -7.30 24.79 4.92
C LYS A 39 -6.19 25.73 4.47
N PHE A 40 -4.94 25.28 4.52
CA PHE A 40 -3.82 26.02 3.95
C PHE A 40 -4.04 26.29 2.45
N GLY A 41 -4.50 25.28 1.70
CA GLY A 41 -4.78 25.40 0.28
C GLY A 41 -5.90 26.39 -0.05
N GLU A 42 -6.97 26.42 0.75
CA GLU A 42 -8.05 27.41 0.64
C GLU A 42 -7.54 28.83 0.86
N GLU A 43 -6.79 29.05 1.95
CA GLU A 43 -6.27 30.37 2.29
C GLU A 43 -5.22 30.83 1.27
N LEU A 44 -4.38 29.93 0.78
CA LEU A 44 -3.45 30.23 -0.31
C LEU A 44 -4.20 30.68 -1.56
N LYS A 45 -5.27 29.98 -1.98
CA LYS A 45 -6.08 30.38 -3.15
C LYS A 45 -6.70 31.76 -2.97
N LYS A 46 -7.14 32.10 -1.76
CA LYS A 46 -7.68 33.42 -1.43
C LYS A 46 -6.60 34.51 -1.55
N GLN A 47 -5.46 34.35 -0.88
CA GLN A 47 -4.36 35.32 -0.91
C GLN A 47 -3.77 35.50 -2.32
N VAL A 48 -3.69 34.42 -3.10
CA VAL A 48 -3.24 34.48 -4.49
C VAL A 48 -4.22 35.29 -5.35
N SER A 49 -5.53 35.10 -5.17
CA SER A 49 -6.55 35.88 -5.90
C SER A 49 -6.43 37.37 -5.59
N GLU A 50 -6.28 37.73 -4.31
CA GLU A 50 -6.08 39.13 -3.87
C GLU A 50 -4.81 39.75 -4.48
N LEU A 51 -3.71 39.00 -4.55
CA LEU A 51 -2.47 39.46 -5.18
C LEU A 51 -2.62 39.65 -6.70
N ILE A 52 -3.34 38.74 -7.37
CA ILE A 52 -3.62 38.86 -8.81
C ILE A 52 -4.48 40.10 -9.07
N GLU A 53 -5.50 40.35 -8.24
CA GLU A 53 -6.32 41.57 -8.33
C GLU A 53 -5.50 42.84 -8.12
N SER A 54 -4.43 42.78 -7.31
CA SER A 54 -3.48 43.88 -7.12
C SER A 54 -2.45 44.06 -8.26
N GLY A 55 -2.51 43.22 -9.30
CA GLY A 55 -1.66 43.31 -10.49
C GLY A 55 -0.43 42.40 -10.48
N VAL A 56 -0.30 41.48 -9.51
CA VAL A 56 0.83 40.53 -9.46
C VAL A 56 0.56 39.35 -10.41
N PRO A 57 1.50 38.96 -11.29
CA PRO A 57 1.34 37.77 -12.13
C PRO A 57 1.11 36.50 -11.30
N LYS A 58 0.27 35.58 -11.77
CA LYS A 58 -0.13 34.38 -11.02
C LYS A 58 1.04 33.58 -10.43
N GLU A 59 2.08 33.29 -11.21
CA GLU A 59 3.24 32.53 -10.74
C GLU A 59 4.01 33.23 -9.61
N GLU A 60 3.99 34.55 -9.64
CA GLU A 60 4.62 35.38 -8.61
C GLU A 60 3.70 35.50 -7.39
N ALA A 61 2.40 35.66 -7.60
CA ALA A 61 1.39 35.69 -6.53
C ALA A 61 1.44 34.42 -5.66
N GLU A 62 1.58 33.23 -6.27
CA GLU A 62 1.72 31.96 -5.54
C GLU A 62 2.95 31.92 -4.63
N LYS A 63 4.06 32.55 -5.04
CA LYS A 63 5.29 32.64 -4.23
C LYS A 63 5.24 33.78 -3.23
N GLN A 64 4.52 34.85 -3.56
CA GLN A 64 4.47 36.06 -2.75
C GLN A 64 3.39 36.01 -1.66
N ALA A 65 2.40 35.12 -1.77
CA ALA A 65 1.35 34.90 -0.79
C ALA A 65 1.91 34.80 0.64
N PRO A 66 1.43 35.63 1.59
CA PRO A 66 1.93 35.64 2.97
C PRO A 66 2.00 34.26 3.61
N ILE A 67 0.95 33.45 3.50
CA ILE A 67 0.89 32.11 4.10
C ILE A 67 1.93 31.15 3.49
N MET A 68 2.27 31.34 2.20
CA MET A 68 3.32 30.55 1.53
C MET A 68 4.71 30.94 2.01
N LYS A 69 4.97 32.24 2.22
CA LYS A 69 6.21 32.74 2.81
C LYS A 69 6.39 32.23 4.25
N GLU A 70 5.33 32.24 5.04
CA GLU A 70 5.35 31.67 6.39
C GLU A 70 5.70 30.18 6.37
N ALA A 71 5.12 29.39 5.47
CA ALA A 71 5.45 27.96 5.34
C ALA A 71 6.91 27.74 4.90
N GLN A 72 7.44 28.56 4.00
CA GLN A 72 8.85 28.52 3.61
C GLN A 72 9.78 28.89 4.77
N GLN A 73 9.46 29.94 5.51
CA GLN A 73 10.23 30.34 6.68
C GLN A 73 10.18 29.27 7.77
N MET A 74 9.02 28.66 8.00
CA MET A 74 8.88 27.57 8.96
C MET A 74 9.73 26.35 8.58
N LEU A 75 9.90 26.04 7.29
CA LEU A 75 10.80 24.98 6.85
C LEU A 75 12.27 25.29 7.16
N VAL A 76 12.70 26.54 6.93
CA VAL A 76 14.05 27.00 7.29
C VAL A 76 14.26 26.91 8.80
N ASP A 77 13.26 27.35 9.58
CA ASP A 77 13.29 27.32 11.04
C ASP A 77 13.31 25.89 11.60
N TRP A 78 12.63 24.96 10.93
CA TRP A 78 12.66 23.54 11.25
C TRP A 78 14.05 22.94 11.00
N GLU A 79 14.68 23.20 9.83
CA GLU A 79 16.05 22.73 9.57
C GLU A 79 17.08 23.36 10.52
N ALA A 80 16.84 24.59 10.98
CA ALA A 80 17.67 25.25 11.99
C ALA A 80 17.44 24.74 13.43
N GLY A 81 16.47 23.84 13.63
CA GLY A 81 16.18 23.25 14.94
C GLY A 81 15.55 24.24 15.94
N LYS A 82 14.79 25.24 15.47
CA LYS A 82 14.13 26.20 16.38
C LYS A 82 13.16 25.45 17.33
N PRO A 83 13.32 25.57 18.67
CA PRO A 83 12.58 24.73 19.63
C PRO A 83 11.06 24.71 19.42
N GLU A 84 10.42 25.88 19.27
CA GLU A 84 8.97 25.97 19.09
C GLU A 84 8.47 25.28 17.82
N VAL A 85 9.26 25.33 16.73
CA VAL A 85 8.90 24.71 15.45
C VAL A 85 9.05 23.20 15.53
N ILE A 86 10.11 22.72 16.18
CA ILE A 86 10.34 21.29 16.42
C ILE A 86 9.27 20.70 17.34
N GLU A 87 8.88 21.42 18.39
CA GLU A 87 7.82 20.97 19.31
C GLU A 87 6.47 20.83 18.59
N LEU A 88 6.07 21.84 17.80
CA LEU A 88 4.85 21.78 17.01
C LEU A 88 4.89 20.64 15.98
N TRP A 89 6.02 20.50 15.28
CA TRP A 89 6.24 19.44 14.29
C TRP A 89 6.11 18.05 14.93
N SER A 90 6.79 17.83 16.06
CA SER A 90 6.76 16.56 16.79
C SER A 90 5.34 16.23 17.26
N LYS A 91 4.62 17.23 17.77
CA LYS A 91 3.23 17.08 18.23
C LYS A 91 2.30 16.67 17.09
N MET A 92 2.34 17.39 15.97
CA MET A 92 1.46 17.10 14.83
C MET A 92 1.81 15.78 14.15
N ASN A 93 3.09 15.45 13.99
CA ASN A 93 3.50 14.15 13.44
C ASN A 93 3.09 12.99 14.35
N ALA A 94 3.16 13.13 15.67
CA ALA A 94 2.69 12.09 16.58
C ALA A 94 1.19 11.78 16.39
N TRP A 95 0.37 12.80 16.14
CA TRP A 95 -1.05 12.61 15.79
C TRP A 95 -1.23 11.86 14.48
N VAL A 96 -0.46 12.23 13.45
CA VAL A 96 -0.49 11.54 12.15
C VAL A 96 -0.10 10.08 12.30
N TYR A 97 0.98 9.78 13.03
CA TYR A 97 1.47 8.42 13.21
C TYR A 97 0.48 7.54 13.97
N SER A 98 -0.13 8.06 15.04
CA SER A 98 -1.19 7.37 15.77
C SER A 98 -2.42 7.11 14.88
N GLY A 99 -2.73 8.05 13.99
CA GLY A 99 -3.76 7.87 12.97
C GLY A 99 -3.43 6.76 11.97
N PHE A 100 -2.23 6.79 11.39
CA PHE A 100 -1.77 5.76 10.45
C PHE A 100 -1.72 4.37 11.09
N GLU A 101 -1.31 4.25 12.35
CA GLU A 101 -1.29 2.97 13.06
C GLU A 101 -2.68 2.33 13.13
N GLN A 102 -3.74 3.13 13.35
CA GLN A 102 -5.12 2.65 13.33
C GLN A 102 -5.51 2.09 11.96
N THR A 103 -5.20 2.82 10.88
CA THR A 103 -5.47 2.37 9.50
C THR A 103 -4.67 1.13 9.14
N TYR A 104 -3.37 1.08 9.45
CA TYR A 104 -2.52 -0.08 9.17
C TYR A 104 -3.00 -1.33 9.89
N LYS A 105 -3.37 -1.20 11.17
CA LYS A 105 -3.96 -2.30 11.94
C LYS A 105 -5.27 -2.79 11.31
N ARG A 106 -6.13 -1.88 10.87
CA ARG A 106 -7.41 -2.20 10.24
C ARG A 106 -7.22 -2.93 8.91
N ILE A 107 -6.30 -2.46 8.06
CA ILE A 107 -5.97 -3.10 6.78
C ILE A 107 -5.17 -4.39 7.01
N GLY A 108 -4.54 -4.59 8.16
CA GLY A 108 -3.71 -5.76 8.45
C GLY A 108 -2.31 -5.66 7.85
N SER A 109 -1.68 -4.48 7.98
CA SER A 109 -0.28 -4.22 7.66
C SER A 109 0.51 -3.95 8.94
N ASN A 110 1.75 -4.42 8.99
CA ASN A 110 2.67 -4.24 10.12
C ASN A 110 4.08 -3.94 9.61
N PHE A 111 4.87 -3.25 10.44
CA PHE A 111 6.23 -2.83 10.11
C PHE A 111 7.17 -3.18 11.25
N ASP A 112 8.29 -3.83 10.95
CA ASP A 112 9.34 -4.12 11.94
C ASP A 112 10.16 -2.87 12.29
N LYS A 113 10.30 -1.97 11.32
CA LYS A 113 11.02 -0.71 11.46
C LYS A 113 10.43 0.40 10.61
N THR A 114 10.34 1.58 11.20
CA THR A 114 9.98 2.83 10.52
C THR A 114 11.21 3.72 10.42
N TYR A 115 11.50 4.21 9.23
CA TYR A 115 12.55 5.21 8.99
C TYR A 115 11.92 6.56 8.70
N TYR A 116 12.44 7.60 9.33
CA TYR A 116 11.96 8.95 9.16
C TYR A 116 12.93 9.77 8.32
N GLU A 117 12.41 10.47 7.32
CA GLU A 117 13.20 11.41 6.50
C GLU A 117 13.90 12.46 7.37
N SER A 118 13.26 12.86 8.48
CA SER A 118 13.79 13.77 9.49
C SER A 118 15.06 13.26 10.19
N GLU A 119 15.29 11.95 10.21
CA GLU A 119 16.47 11.33 10.81
C GLU A 119 17.59 11.10 9.78
N VAL A 120 17.22 10.89 8.50
CA VAL A 120 18.15 10.42 7.47
C VAL A 120 18.74 11.56 6.62
N TYR A 121 18.06 12.71 6.51
CA TYR A 121 18.50 13.78 5.61
C TYR A 121 19.91 14.32 5.92
N LEU A 122 20.32 14.35 7.20
CA LEU A 122 21.66 14.79 7.60
C LEU A 122 22.74 13.82 7.12
N LEU A 123 22.46 12.51 7.18
CA LEU A 123 23.34 11.50 6.61
C LEU A 123 23.48 11.70 5.10
N GLY A 124 22.35 11.92 4.42
CA GLY A 124 22.31 12.27 3.00
C GLY A 124 23.19 13.49 2.65
N LYS A 125 23.09 14.57 3.42
CA LYS A 125 23.92 15.78 3.20
C LYS A 125 25.42 15.49 3.35
N ARG A 126 25.82 14.71 4.37
CA ARG A 126 27.22 14.30 4.53
C ARG A 126 27.71 13.50 3.32
N MET A 127 26.90 12.60 2.78
CA MET A 127 27.25 11.83 1.59
C MET A 127 27.37 12.71 0.33
N VAL A 128 26.57 13.77 0.21
CA VAL A 128 26.74 14.77 -0.85
C VAL A 128 28.08 15.51 -0.71
N GLU A 129 28.47 15.92 0.50
CA GLU A 129 29.76 16.55 0.74
C GLU A 129 30.94 15.61 0.42
N GLU A 130 30.84 14.33 0.75
CA GLU A 130 31.83 13.33 0.39
C GLU A 130 31.88 13.09 -1.13
N GLY A 131 30.73 13.04 -1.79
CA GLY A 131 30.65 12.91 -3.25
C GLY A 131 31.24 14.10 -4.00
N LEU A 132 31.11 15.32 -3.46
CA LEU A 132 31.81 16.50 -3.97
C LEU A 132 33.34 16.34 -3.89
N LYS A 133 33.86 15.86 -2.74
CA LYS A 133 35.30 15.62 -2.56
C LYS A 133 35.82 14.53 -3.49
N LYS A 134 35.00 13.53 -3.81
CA LYS A 134 35.32 12.42 -4.73
C LYS A 134 35.13 12.77 -6.21
N GLY A 135 34.58 13.95 -6.53
CA GLY A 135 34.27 14.35 -7.92
C GLY A 135 33.07 13.63 -8.54
N VAL A 136 32.24 12.97 -7.72
CA VAL A 136 30.97 12.36 -8.18
C VAL A 136 29.91 13.44 -8.38
N PHE A 137 29.93 14.47 -7.55
CA PHE A 137 29.07 15.64 -7.65
C PHE A 137 29.88 16.86 -8.05
N TYR A 138 29.20 17.84 -8.63
CA TYR A 138 29.77 19.16 -8.94
C TYR A 138 28.84 20.29 -8.50
N LYS A 139 29.41 21.48 -8.31
CA LYS A 139 28.69 22.68 -7.85
C LYS A 139 28.49 23.64 -9.02
N LYS A 140 27.27 24.14 -9.21
CA LYS A 140 26.96 25.20 -10.20
C LYS A 140 27.27 26.58 -9.61
N GLU A 141 27.31 27.61 -10.48
CA GLU A 141 27.61 29.00 -10.11
C GLU A 141 26.68 29.55 -9.02
N ASP A 142 25.41 29.15 -9.03
CA ASP A 142 24.41 29.56 -8.03
C ASP A 142 24.57 28.88 -6.66
N GLY A 143 25.53 27.95 -6.55
CA GLY A 143 25.85 27.21 -5.35
C GLY A 143 25.09 25.90 -5.15
N SER A 144 24.18 25.53 -6.05
CA SER A 144 23.51 24.23 -6.01
C SER A 144 24.45 23.08 -6.41
N VAL A 145 24.18 21.87 -5.91
CA VAL A 145 25.01 20.67 -6.13
C VAL A 145 24.26 19.66 -6.98
N TRP A 146 24.95 19.12 -7.99
CA TRP A 146 24.39 18.29 -9.05
C TRP A 146 25.25 17.06 -9.33
N ILE A 147 24.64 16.05 -9.95
CA ILE A 147 25.32 14.94 -10.62
C ILE A 147 25.04 15.00 -12.12
N ASP A 148 26.06 14.75 -12.94
CA ASP A 148 25.91 14.53 -14.37
C ASP A 148 25.80 13.02 -14.64
N LEU A 149 24.66 12.60 -15.18
CA LEU A 149 24.36 11.22 -15.56
C LEU A 149 24.16 11.07 -17.07
N THR A 150 24.59 12.05 -17.88
CA THR A 150 24.45 12.03 -19.34
C THR A 150 25.18 10.85 -19.98
N ALA A 151 26.35 10.48 -19.44
CA ALA A 151 27.08 9.28 -19.86
C ALA A 151 26.33 7.97 -19.57
N ASP A 152 25.41 7.98 -18.60
CA ASP A 152 24.55 6.85 -18.24
C ASP A 152 23.17 6.90 -18.96
N GLY A 153 23.00 7.87 -19.88
CA GLY A 153 21.77 8.06 -20.66
C GLY A 153 20.64 8.78 -19.92
N LEU A 154 20.97 9.56 -18.88
CA LEU A 154 20.01 10.35 -18.08
C LEU A 154 20.37 11.85 -18.09
N ASP A 155 19.58 12.68 -17.40
CA ASP A 155 19.85 14.12 -17.28
C ASP A 155 20.73 14.46 -16.06
N GLU A 156 21.09 15.74 -15.95
CA GLU A 156 21.70 16.25 -14.72
C GLU A 156 20.67 16.31 -13.60
N LYS A 157 21.00 15.75 -12.43
CA LYS A 157 20.11 15.74 -11.27
C LYS A 157 20.65 16.60 -10.15
N ILE A 158 19.81 17.50 -9.63
CA ILE A 158 20.11 18.24 -8.40
C ILE A 158 20.07 17.30 -7.19
N VAL A 159 21.11 17.37 -6.35
CA VAL A 159 21.21 16.63 -5.09
C VAL A 159 21.29 17.55 -3.87
N GLN A 160 21.45 18.86 -4.07
CA GLN A 160 21.32 19.87 -3.02
C GLN A 160 20.92 21.22 -3.64
N ARG A 161 19.97 21.92 -3.01
CA ARG A 161 19.54 23.26 -3.48
C ARG A 161 20.60 24.33 -3.16
N LYS A 162 20.48 25.48 -3.83
CA LYS A 162 21.35 26.65 -3.63
C LYS A 162 21.32 27.21 -2.20
N ASP A 163 20.21 27.05 -1.49
CA ASP A 163 20.04 27.43 -0.08
C ASP A 163 20.60 26.37 0.89
N GLY A 164 21.21 25.30 0.38
CA GLY A 164 21.79 24.21 1.15
C GLY A 164 20.80 23.15 1.64
N THR A 165 19.50 23.33 1.37
CA THR A 165 18.46 22.37 1.77
C THR A 165 18.55 21.07 0.95
N ALA A 166 18.23 19.96 1.61
CA ALA A 166 18.22 18.63 1.00
C ALA A 166 16.98 18.42 0.12
N VAL A 167 17.13 17.68 -0.97
CA VAL A 167 16.01 17.20 -1.82
C VAL A 167 15.72 15.73 -1.52
N TYR A 168 14.65 15.15 -2.06
CA TYR A 168 14.28 13.76 -1.78
C TYR A 168 15.41 12.77 -2.07
N ILE A 169 16.07 12.90 -3.23
CA ILE A 169 17.18 12.02 -3.61
C ILE A 169 18.34 12.07 -2.59
N THR A 170 18.59 13.23 -1.97
CA THR A 170 19.61 13.37 -0.91
C THR A 170 19.33 12.44 0.27
N GLN A 171 18.07 12.39 0.68
CA GLN A 171 17.61 11.63 1.85
C GLN A 171 17.70 10.14 1.56
N ASP A 172 17.28 9.73 0.37
CA ASP A 172 17.32 8.33 -0.04
C ASP A 172 18.74 7.79 -0.18
N ILE A 173 19.71 8.62 -0.59
CA ILE A 173 21.14 8.24 -0.59
C ILE A 173 21.58 7.85 0.83
N GLY A 174 21.22 8.64 1.83
CA GLY A 174 21.49 8.31 3.22
C GLY A 174 20.74 7.05 3.69
N LEU A 175 19.52 6.84 3.21
CA LEU A 175 18.71 5.68 3.59
C LEU A 175 19.30 4.37 3.07
N VAL A 176 19.89 4.37 1.88
CA VAL A 176 20.59 3.18 1.33
C VAL A 176 21.72 2.75 2.27
N ASP A 177 22.58 3.68 2.67
CA ASP A 177 23.70 3.41 3.57
C ASP A 177 23.24 2.97 4.96
N LEU A 178 22.21 3.62 5.50
CA LEU A 178 21.67 3.29 6.82
C LEU A 178 21.12 1.86 6.86
N LYS A 179 20.27 1.49 5.90
CA LYS A 179 19.68 0.13 5.85
C LYS A 179 20.76 -0.93 5.73
N HIS A 180 21.71 -0.72 4.82
CA HIS A 180 22.79 -1.68 4.62
C HIS A 180 23.70 -1.84 5.83
N LYS A 181 24.02 -0.76 6.55
CA LYS A 181 24.79 -0.86 7.79
C LYS A 181 24.06 -1.61 8.89
N GLU A 182 22.74 -1.51 8.92
CA GLU A 182 21.92 -2.12 9.96
C GLU A 182 21.60 -3.59 9.69
N PHE A 183 21.28 -3.93 8.44
CA PHE A 183 20.80 -5.25 8.07
C PHE A 183 21.76 -6.05 7.19
N GLY A 184 22.73 -5.40 6.54
CA GLY A 184 23.64 -6.06 5.61
C GLY A 184 22.90 -6.72 4.45
N GLU A 185 21.78 -6.15 4.01
CA GLU A 185 20.87 -6.81 3.07
C GLU A 185 21.50 -7.02 1.69
N GLU A 186 21.20 -8.17 1.07
CA GLU A 186 21.56 -8.44 -0.33
C GLU A 186 20.64 -7.70 -1.31
N GLN A 187 19.37 -7.52 -0.92
CA GLN A 187 18.36 -6.84 -1.73
C GLN A 187 17.53 -5.89 -0.88
N SER A 188 17.26 -4.71 -1.45
CA SER A 188 16.42 -3.67 -0.88
C SER A 188 15.32 -3.33 -1.88
N ILE A 189 14.12 -3.86 -1.66
CA ILE A 189 12.97 -3.72 -2.56
C ILE A 189 12.17 -2.46 -2.18
N TYR A 190 12.16 -1.48 -3.07
CA TYR A 190 11.37 -0.27 -2.95
C TYR A 190 10.03 -0.46 -3.66
N VAL A 191 8.94 -0.57 -2.91
CA VAL A 191 7.57 -0.71 -3.44
C VAL A 191 6.98 0.69 -3.61
N VAL A 192 7.14 1.29 -4.79
CA VAL A 192 6.76 2.69 -5.05
C VAL A 192 6.14 2.84 -6.43
N GLY A 193 5.16 3.75 -6.57
CA GLY A 193 4.46 3.99 -7.83
C GLY A 193 5.38 4.37 -8.99
N ASN A 194 4.93 4.06 -10.21
CA ASN A 194 5.71 4.22 -11.45
C ASN A 194 6.09 5.66 -11.81
N GLU A 195 5.44 6.65 -11.19
CA GLU A 195 5.85 8.04 -11.28
C GLU A 195 7.27 8.31 -10.74
N GLN A 196 7.82 7.38 -9.95
CA GLN A 196 9.17 7.45 -9.37
C GLN A 196 10.21 6.56 -10.09
N ASP A 197 9.88 5.96 -11.26
CA ASP A 197 10.81 5.11 -12.01
C ASP A 197 12.16 5.81 -12.28
N TYR A 198 12.10 7.08 -12.72
CA TYR A 198 13.29 7.88 -12.96
C TYR A 198 14.11 8.10 -11.68
N HIS A 199 13.42 8.37 -10.56
CA HIS A 199 14.06 8.65 -9.28
C HIS A 199 14.87 7.45 -8.77
N PHE A 200 14.31 6.25 -8.78
CA PHE A 200 15.03 5.05 -8.31
C PHE A 200 16.14 4.61 -9.24
N LYS A 201 16.00 4.83 -10.56
CA LYS A 201 17.11 4.62 -11.51
C LYS A 201 18.29 5.55 -11.19
N VAL A 202 18.01 6.82 -10.93
CA VAL A 202 19.02 7.81 -10.52
C VAL A 202 19.62 7.47 -9.16
N LEU A 203 18.80 7.08 -8.17
CA LEU A 203 19.27 6.69 -6.84
C LEU A 203 20.29 5.56 -6.92
N LYS A 204 19.98 4.50 -7.68
CA LYS A 204 20.88 3.35 -7.85
C LYS A 204 22.21 3.77 -8.45
N LEU A 205 22.20 4.58 -9.51
CA LEU A 205 23.42 5.08 -10.14
C LEU A 205 24.25 5.96 -9.20
N ILE A 206 23.62 6.86 -8.45
CA ILE A 206 24.30 7.69 -7.46
C ILE A 206 24.95 6.80 -6.39
N ALA A 207 24.21 5.84 -5.84
CA ALA A 207 24.73 4.94 -4.81
C ALA A 207 25.92 4.11 -5.32
N GLN A 208 25.87 3.63 -6.56
CA GLN A 208 26.97 2.91 -7.21
C GLN A 208 28.20 3.81 -7.40
N LYS A 209 28.03 5.03 -7.92
CA LYS A 209 29.14 5.99 -8.13
C LYS A 209 29.77 6.46 -6.82
N LEU A 210 28.96 6.57 -5.75
CA LEU A 210 29.45 6.85 -4.40
C LEU A 210 30.10 5.62 -3.72
N GLN A 211 29.95 4.44 -4.31
CA GLN A 211 30.40 3.15 -3.78
C GLN A 211 29.77 2.81 -2.42
N ILE A 212 28.48 3.09 -2.29
CA ILE A 212 27.71 2.75 -1.08
C ILE A 212 27.49 1.23 -1.06
N ALA A 213 27.82 0.60 0.06
CA ALA A 213 27.53 -0.82 0.26
C ALA A 213 26.00 -1.04 0.24
N GLY A 214 25.52 -1.99 -0.57
CA GLY A 214 24.08 -2.20 -0.83
C GLY A 214 23.54 -1.53 -2.10
N ALA A 215 24.33 -0.72 -2.83
CA ALA A 215 23.87 -0.05 -4.05
C ALA A 215 23.35 -1.01 -5.13
N ASP A 216 24.00 -2.15 -5.32
CA ASP A 216 23.59 -3.14 -6.32
C ASP A 216 22.29 -3.87 -5.96
N GLY A 217 22.02 -3.99 -4.65
CA GLY A 217 20.81 -4.58 -4.09
C GLY A 217 19.56 -3.71 -4.23
N ILE A 218 19.68 -2.46 -4.65
CA ILE A 218 18.52 -1.58 -4.89
C ILE A 218 17.67 -2.16 -6.03
N HIS A 219 16.42 -2.49 -5.71
CA HIS A 219 15.40 -2.94 -6.65
C HIS A 219 14.14 -2.07 -6.50
N HIS A 220 13.65 -1.50 -7.60
CA HIS A 220 12.39 -0.75 -7.60
C HIS A 220 11.27 -1.65 -8.11
N LEU A 221 10.40 -2.08 -7.19
CA LEU A 221 9.14 -2.73 -7.51
C LEU A 221 8.11 -1.65 -7.86
N SER A 222 8.16 -1.25 -9.14
CA SER A 222 7.28 -0.22 -9.71
C SER A 222 5.86 -0.74 -9.87
N TYR A 223 4.88 -0.01 -9.31
CA TYR A 223 3.46 -0.31 -9.48
C TYR A 223 2.68 0.80 -10.18
N GLY A 224 1.63 0.44 -10.90
CA GLY A 224 0.74 1.34 -11.62
C GLY A 224 -0.28 2.01 -10.70
N MET A 225 -0.65 3.24 -11.02
CA MET A 225 -1.62 4.00 -10.22
C MET A 225 -3.02 3.40 -10.30
N VAL A 226 -3.74 3.54 -9.18
CA VAL A 226 -5.16 3.21 -9.05
C VAL A 226 -5.98 4.47 -9.30
N GLU A 227 -6.97 4.38 -10.19
CA GLU A 227 -7.93 5.45 -10.47
C GLU A 227 -9.34 5.00 -10.03
N LEU A 228 -10.22 5.94 -9.69
CA LEU A 228 -11.64 5.65 -9.47
C LEU A 228 -12.42 5.88 -10.77
N PRO A 229 -13.63 5.31 -10.95
CA PRO A 229 -14.46 5.55 -12.13
C PRO A 229 -14.77 7.04 -12.34
N THR A 230 -14.84 7.80 -11.25
CA THR A 230 -15.06 9.25 -11.24
C THR A 230 -13.80 10.07 -11.60
N GLY A 231 -12.65 9.42 -11.78
CA GLY A 231 -11.38 10.03 -12.13
C GLY A 231 -10.28 9.75 -11.10
N ARG A 232 -9.21 10.56 -11.13
CA ARG A 232 -8.12 10.44 -10.16
C ARG A 232 -8.56 10.90 -8.78
N MET A 233 -8.14 10.17 -7.74
CA MET A 233 -8.19 10.64 -6.35
C MET A 233 -7.32 11.92 -6.25
N LYS A 234 -7.93 13.11 -6.33
CA LYS A 234 -7.20 14.39 -6.33
C LYS A 234 -7.67 15.28 -5.18
N THR A 235 -6.75 15.48 -4.24
CA THR A 235 -6.78 16.44 -3.14
C THR A 235 -6.83 17.93 -3.56
N ARG A 236 -6.72 18.28 -4.86
CA ARG A 236 -6.70 19.69 -5.31
C ARG A 236 -8.07 20.27 -5.65
N GLU A 237 -9.10 19.43 -5.78
CA GLU A 237 -10.47 19.79 -6.19
C GLU A 237 -11.52 19.51 -5.09
N GLY A 238 -11.09 19.15 -3.88
CA GLY A 238 -11.97 19.03 -2.71
C GLY A 238 -12.49 17.61 -2.41
N THR A 239 -12.08 16.60 -3.19
CA THR A 239 -12.41 15.19 -2.91
C THR A 239 -11.13 14.43 -2.59
N VAL A 240 -10.73 14.46 -1.31
CA VAL A 240 -9.77 13.51 -0.76
C VAL A 240 -10.53 12.19 -0.59
N VAL A 241 -9.94 11.08 -1.02
CA VAL A 241 -10.48 9.76 -0.73
C VAL A 241 -9.52 9.14 0.26
N ASP A 242 -9.92 9.10 1.53
CA ASP A 242 -9.08 8.53 2.58
C ASP A 242 -9.12 7.00 2.51
N ALA A 243 -8.03 6.36 2.92
CA ALA A 243 -7.97 4.90 2.95
C ALA A 243 -9.03 4.33 3.90
N ASP A 244 -9.34 5.03 4.99
CA ASP A 244 -10.38 4.65 5.94
C ASP A 244 -11.76 4.67 5.28
N ASP A 245 -12.07 5.68 4.47
CA ASP A 245 -13.34 5.79 3.75
C ASP A 245 -13.53 4.62 2.76
N ILE A 246 -12.46 4.23 2.06
CA ILE A 246 -12.51 3.07 1.15
C ILE A 246 -12.80 1.79 1.95
N VAL A 247 -12.18 1.61 3.12
CA VAL A 247 -12.45 0.43 3.95
C VAL A 247 -13.87 0.45 4.49
N ASP A 248 -14.36 1.60 4.96
CA ASP A 248 -15.74 1.78 5.42
C ASP A 248 -16.74 1.48 4.30
N GLU A 249 -16.50 1.97 3.09
CA GLU A 249 -17.33 1.71 1.90
C GLU A 249 -17.37 0.21 1.59
N MET A 250 -16.21 -0.45 1.57
CA MET A 250 -16.10 -1.88 1.30
C MET A 250 -16.80 -2.75 2.36
N GLU A 251 -16.74 -2.36 3.63
CA GLU A 251 -17.48 -3.02 4.72
C GLU A 251 -18.99 -2.84 4.55
N SER A 252 -19.43 -1.63 4.19
CA SER A 252 -20.85 -1.31 3.96
C SER A 252 -21.45 -2.08 2.78
N ILE A 253 -20.74 -2.14 1.64
CA ILE A 253 -21.16 -2.93 0.46
C ILE A 253 -21.22 -4.42 0.85
N SER A 254 -20.23 -4.91 1.60
CA SER A 254 -20.22 -6.29 2.09
C SER A 254 -21.40 -6.61 3.00
N GLU A 255 -21.73 -5.72 3.94
CA GLU A 255 -22.89 -5.88 4.83
C GLU A 255 -24.19 -5.99 4.02
N LYS A 256 -24.40 -5.04 3.09
CA LYS A 256 -25.59 -5.01 2.25
C LYS A 256 -25.77 -6.31 1.47
N HIS A 257 -24.75 -6.74 0.72
CA HIS A 257 -24.81 -7.97 -0.09
C HIS A 257 -25.02 -9.22 0.77
N THR A 258 -24.37 -9.30 1.94
CA THR A 258 -24.52 -10.47 2.82
C THR A 258 -25.93 -10.56 3.40
N ARG A 259 -26.53 -9.43 3.80
CA ARG A 259 -27.91 -9.38 4.32
C ARG A 259 -28.94 -9.69 3.24
N GLU A 260 -28.75 -9.22 2.01
CA GLU A 260 -29.65 -9.50 0.87
C GLU A 260 -29.76 -11.00 0.54
N LEU A 261 -28.71 -11.78 0.80
CA LEU A 261 -28.72 -13.25 0.61
C LEU A 261 -29.53 -14.01 1.68
N GLY A 262 -29.89 -13.37 2.79
CA GLY A 262 -30.85 -13.89 3.78
C GLY A 262 -30.39 -15.12 4.60
N LYS A 263 -29.09 -15.44 4.64
CA LYS A 263 -28.53 -16.61 5.32
C LYS A 263 -27.69 -16.27 6.57
N VAL A 264 -28.07 -15.22 7.27
CA VAL A 264 -27.31 -14.67 8.42
C VAL A 264 -27.86 -15.06 9.79
N ASN A 265 -28.95 -15.82 9.85
CA ASN A 265 -29.70 -16.08 11.09
C ASN A 265 -28.91 -16.84 12.18
N ASP A 266 -27.85 -17.54 11.80
CA ASP A 266 -27.01 -18.33 12.73
C ASP A 266 -25.77 -17.55 13.22
N PHE A 267 -25.71 -16.23 13.01
CA PHE A 267 -24.61 -15.36 13.43
C PHE A 267 -25.09 -14.36 14.48
N THR A 268 -24.23 -14.05 15.43
CA THR A 268 -24.37 -12.88 16.30
C THR A 268 -23.98 -11.59 15.55
N GLU A 269 -24.43 -10.43 16.03
CA GLU A 269 -24.04 -9.14 15.42
C GLU A 269 -22.52 -8.91 15.42
N GLU A 270 -21.80 -9.40 16.45
CA GLU A 270 -20.33 -9.33 16.49
C GLU A 270 -19.68 -10.20 15.42
N GLU A 271 -20.17 -11.44 15.23
CA GLU A 271 -19.68 -12.33 14.17
C GLU A 271 -20.00 -11.77 12.78
N LEU A 272 -21.18 -11.15 12.60
CA LEU A 272 -21.54 -10.49 11.35
C LEU A 272 -20.62 -9.33 11.02
N LYS A 273 -20.33 -8.47 12.01
CA LYS A 273 -19.40 -7.36 11.80
C LYS A 273 -18.01 -7.85 11.38
N GLN A 274 -17.48 -8.89 12.03
CA GLN A 274 -16.21 -9.50 11.65
C GLN A 274 -16.25 -10.12 10.25
N LEU A 275 -17.37 -10.75 9.89
CA LEU A 275 -17.58 -11.32 8.56
C LEU A 275 -17.59 -10.23 7.48
N TYR A 276 -18.29 -9.11 7.71
CA TYR A 276 -18.33 -7.99 6.76
C TYR A 276 -16.95 -7.37 6.55
N THR A 277 -16.19 -7.14 7.62
CA THR A 277 -14.78 -6.70 7.54
C THR A 277 -13.93 -7.69 6.75
N THR A 278 -14.08 -8.99 7.02
CA THR A 278 -13.30 -10.03 6.33
C THR A 278 -13.59 -10.08 4.82
N ILE A 279 -14.88 -9.99 4.44
CA ILE A 279 -15.30 -10.00 3.04
C ILE A 279 -14.91 -8.70 2.34
N GLY A 280 -15.19 -7.54 2.94
CA GLY A 280 -14.87 -6.22 2.39
C GLY A 280 -13.38 -6.02 2.15
N LEU A 281 -12.54 -6.32 3.15
CA LEU A 281 -11.08 -6.26 2.98
C LEU A 281 -10.56 -7.32 1.99
N GLY A 282 -11.16 -8.51 1.98
CA GLY A 282 -10.80 -9.55 1.03
C GLY A 282 -11.11 -9.17 -0.41
N ALA A 283 -12.23 -8.51 -0.65
CA ALA A 283 -12.59 -7.95 -1.94
C ALA A 283 -11.62 -6.86 -2.39
N LEU A 284 -11.35 -5.89 -1.52
CA LEU A 284 -10.42 -4.78 -1.81
C LEU A 284 -9.02 -5.29 -2.17
N LYS A 285 -8.43 -6.11 -1.28
CA LYS A 285 -7.07 -6.63 -1.49
C LYS A 285 -7.00 -7.54 -2.70
N PHE A 286 -7.97 -8.43 -2.90
CA PHE A 286 -7.95 -9.30 -4.07
C PHE A 286 -8.07 -8.49 -5.37
N PHE A 287 -8.92 -7.47 -5.40
CA PHE A 287 -9.08 -6.61 -6.58
C PHE A 287 -7.76 -5.93 -6.97
N LEU A 288 -7.03 -5.41 -5.98
CA LEU A 288 -5.72 -4.77 -6.20
C LEU A 288 -4.64 -5.78 -6.60
N LEU A 289 -4.65 -6.98 -6.00
CA LEU A 289 -3.57 -7.97 -6.19
C LEU A 289 -3.79 -8.90 -7.39
N ARG A 290 -5.00 -9.01 -7.94
CA ARG A 290 -5.29 -9.89 -9.10
C ARG A 290 -4.73 -9.38 -10.42
N VAL A 291 -4.24 -8.13 -10.45
CA VAL A 291 -3.67 -7.47 -11.61
C VAL A 291 -2.15 -7.35 -11.42
N ASP A 292 -1.40 -7.50 -12.51
CA ASP A 292 0.04 -7.26 -12.52
C ASP A 292 0.37 -5.89 -11.91
N PRO A 293 1.29 -5.81 -10.93
CA PRO A 293 1.62 -4.57 -10.23
C PRO A 293 1.90 -3.39 -11.16
N LYS A 294 2.52 -3.60 -12.33
CA LYS A 294 2.92 -2.53 -13.25
C LYS A 294 1.75 -1.90 -14.01
N LYS A 295 0.60 -2.57 -14.04
CA LYS A 295 -0.57 -2.09 -14.79
C LYS A 295 -1.33 -1.04 -13.98
N ARG A 296 -1.82 -0.02 -14.68
CA ARG A 296 -2.84 0.88 -14.12
C ARG A 296 -4.15 0.13 -14.00
N MET A 297 -4.95 0.50 -13.00
CA MET A 297 -6.27 -0.09 -12.80
C MET A 297 -7.29 0.95 -12.37
N VAL A 298 -8.54 0.71 -12.77
CA VAL A 298 -9.70 1.44 -12.24
C VAL A 298 -10.31 0.58 -11.14
N PHE A 299 -10.35 1.11 -9.93
CA PHE A 299 -10.94 0.46 -8.77
C PHE A 299 -12.41 0.81 -8.67
N ASN A 300 -13.29 -0.17 -8.89
CA ASN A 300 -14.73 -0.05 -8.70
C ASN A 300 -15.15 -0.89 -7.48
N PRO A 301 -15.50 -0.27 -6.34
CA PRO A 301 -15.94 -0.97 -5.13
C PRO A 301 -17.07 -1.98 -5.37
N GLU A 302 -18.11 -1.58 -6.11
CA GLU A 302 -19.29 -2.41 -6.38
C GLU A 302 -18.93 -3.69 -7.17
N GLU A 303 -18.03 -3.60 -8.14
CA GLU A 303 -17.56 -4.76 -8.92
C GLU A 303 -16.62 -5.70 -8.14
N SER A 304 -16.11 -5.24 -6.99
CA SER A 304 -15.16 -6.02 -6.20
C SER A 304 -15.83 -7.03 -5.27
N ILE A 305 -17.14 -6.87 -5.01
CA ILE A 305 -17.95 -7.75 -4.16
C ILE A 305 -19.01 -8.49 -4.97
N ASP A 306 -18.61 -9.58 -5.62
CA ASP A 306 -19.51 -10.52 -6.31
C ASP A 306 -19.14 -11.97 -5.96
N PHE A 307 -20.10 -12.76 -5.45
CA PHE A 307 -19.89 -14.18 -5.10
C PHE A 307 -19.86 -15.13 -6.30
N HIS A 308 -20.05 -14.63 -7.52
CA HIS A 308 -20.00 -15.40 -8.77
C HIS A 308 -18.91 -14.90 -9.74
N GLY A 309 -18.37 -13.71 -9.51
CA GLY A 309 -17.38 -13.06 -10.35
C GLY A 309 -15.92 -13.42 -10.01
N PHE A 310 -14.99 -12.76 -10.70
CA PHE A 310 -13.54 -12.90 -10.48
C PHE A 310 -13.08 -12.12 -9.22
N THR A 311 -13.53 -12.53 -8.02
CA THR A 311 -13.38 -11.74 -6.79
C THR A 311 -12.79 -12.54 -5.62
N GLY A 312 -12.32 -11.81 -4.59
CA GLY A 312 -11.90 -12.39 -3.32
C GLY A 312 -13.05 -13.09 -2.57
N PRO A 313 -14.25 -12.47 -2.47
CA PRO A 313 -15.43 -13.09 -1.88
C PRO A 313 -15.84 -14.42 -2.50
N PHE A 314 -15.68 -14.62 -3.82
CA PHE A 314 -15.89 -15.93 -4.46
C PHE A 314 -15.00 -17.02 -3.86
N ILE A 315 -13.72 -16.70 -3.62
CA ILE A 315 -12.76 -17.65 -3.05
C ILE A 315 -13.07 -17.90 -1.57
N GLN A 316 -13.38 -16.85 -0.81
CA GLN A 316 -13.79 -16.94 0.60
C GLN A 316 -15.04 -17.82 0.76
N TYR A 317 -16.05 -17.64 -0.10
CA TYR A 317 -17.25 -18.46 -0.12
C TYR A 317 -16.93 -19.92 -0.43
N THR A 318 -16.06 -20.17 -1.41
CA THR A 318 -15.62 -21.52 -1.78
C THR A 318 -14.92 -22.20 -0.59
N TYR A 319 -14.05 -21.49 0.11
CA TYR A 319 -13.39 -21.98 1.32
C TYR A 319 -14.40 -22.30 2.44
N ALA A 320 -15.30 -21.36 2.77
CA ALA A 320 -16.32 -21.54 3.81
C ALA A 320 -17.26 -22.73 3.51
N ARG A 321 -17.68 -22.88 2.24
CA ARG A 321 -18.47 -24.02 1.77
C ARG A 321 -17.71 -25.34 1.96
N THR A 322 -16.42 -25.35 1.66
CA THR A 322 -15.54 -26.52 1.86
C THR A 322 -15.43 -26.88 3.34
N LYS A 323 -15.25 -25.89 4.22
CA LYS A 323 -15.25 -26.09 5.67
C LYS A 323 -16.58 -26.61 6.20
N SER A 324 -17.71 -26.20 5.61
CA SER A 324 -19.02 -26.76 5.92
C SER A 324 -19.14 -28.25 5.60
N ILE A 325 -18.55 -28.71 4.48
CA ILE A 325 -18.48 -30.14 4.13
C ILE A 325 -17.62 -30.89 5.16
N LEU A 326 -16.42 -30.40 5.45
CA LEU A 326 -15.45 -31.03 6.36
C LEU A 326 -15.90 -31.05 7.82
N ARG A 327 -16.79 -30.13 8.21
CA ARG A 327 -17.42 -30.11 9.54
C ARG A 327 -18.46 -31.22 9.71
N LYS A 328 -19.12 -31.62 8.63
CA LYS A 328 -20.07 -32.75 8.64
C LYS A 328 -19.32 -34.08 8.74
N GLU A 329 -18.20 -34.19 8.04
CA GLU A 329 -17.38 -35.39 8.07
C GLU A 329 -15.91 -35.09 7.82
N LYS A 330 -15.03 -35.60 8.69
CA LYS A 330 -13.59 -35.41 8.58
C LYS A 330 -12.98 -36.53 7.73
N PRO A 331 -11.96 -36.22 6.90
CA PRO A 331 -11.20 -37.25 6.21
C PRO A 331 -10.48 -38.16 7.22
N SER A 332 -10.39 -39.44 6.88
CA SER A 332 -9.62 -40.46 7.58
C SER A 332 -8.44 -40.94 6.72
N PHE A 333 -7.34 -41.36 7.33
CA PHE A 333 -6.22 -41.93 6.57
C PHE A 333 -6.50 -43.40 6.25
N GLY A 334 -7.37 -43.63 5.26
CA GLY A 334 -7.79 -44.96 4.78
C GLY A 334 -7.35 -45.25 3.34
N ASN A 335 -7.70 -46.45 2.86
CA ASN A 335 -7.49 -46.84 1.46
C ASN A 335 -8.33 -45.96 0.53
N ARG A 336 -7.72 -45.42 -0.53
CA ARG A 336 -8.32 -44.41 -1.43
C ARG A 336 -8.84 -45.00 -2.74
N GLY A 337 -8.67 -46.30 -2.92
CA GLY A 337 -8.88 -46.98 -4.20
C GLY A 337 -7.85 -46.55 -5.25
N ASP A 338 -7.60 -47.40 -6.24
CA ASP A 338 -6.50 -47.17 -7.21
C ASP A 338 -6.92 -46.34 -8.43
N SER A 339 -8.22 -46.16 -8.67
CA SER A 339 -8.74 -45.51 -9.88
C SER A 339 -9.20 -44.07 -9.63
N LEU A 340 -8.61 -43.12 -10.36
CA LEU A 340 -9.02 -41.71 -10.33
C LEU A 340 -9.98 -41.40 -11.49
N LEU A 341 -11.08 -40.71 -11.18
CA LEU A 341 -11.92 -40.11 -12.22
C LEU A 341 -11.19 -38.93 -12.88
N PRO A 342 -11.53 -38.57 -14.13
CA PRO A 342 -10.93 -37.42 -14.80
C PRO A 342 -11.01 -36.12 -13.99
N ALA A 343 -12.14 -35.86 -13.32
CA ALA A 343 -12.33 -34.68 -12.48
C ALA A 343 -11.44 -34.69 -11.22
N GLU A 344 -11.27 -35.85 -10.58
CA GLU A 344 -10.39 -36.03 -9.41
C GLU A 344 -8.92 -35.85 -9.81
N LYS A 345 -8.51 -36.46 -10.92
CA LYS A 345 -7.15 -36.35 -11.47
C LYS A 345 -6.80 -34.90 -11.83
N LYS A 346 -7.73 -34.18 -12.48
CA LYS A 346 -7.54 -32.77 -12.83
C LYS A 346 -7.29 -31.92 -11.59
N LEU A 347 -8.10 -32.10 -10.53
CA LEU A 347 -7.95 -31.35 -9.29
C LEU A 347 -6.62 -31.64 -8.59
N ILE A 348 -6.18 -32.90 -8.57
CA ILE A 348 -4.85 -33.28 -8.04
C ILE A 348 -3.73 -32.56 -8.79
N ILE A 349 -3.76 -32.57 -10.12
CA ILE A 349 -2.77 -31.87 -10.94
C ILE A 349 -2.77 -30.36 -10.66
N ASP A 350 -3.94 -29.75 -10.50
CA ASP A 350 -4.02 -28.31 -10.19
C ASP A 350 -3.49 -27.99 -8.79
N LEU A 351 -3.69 -28.87 -7.81
CA LEU A 351 -3.12 -28.74 -6.46
C LEU A 351 -1.59 -28.87 -6.47
N GLU A 352 -1.01 -29.80 -7.24
CA GLU A 352 0.45 -30.00 -7.31
C GLU A 352 1.20 -28.80 -7.92
N LYS A 353 0.52 -27.91 -8.64
CA LYS A 353 1.13 -26.70 -9.21
C LYS A 353 1.42 -25.62 -8.15
N TYR A 354 0.88 -25.72 -6.94
CA TYR A 354 0.98 -24.63 -5.96
C TYR A 354 2.43 -24.21 -5.66
N PRO A 355 3.39 -25.13 -5.41
CA PRO A 355 4.79 -24.74 -5.15
C PRO A 355 5.45 -24.02 -6.33
N SER A 356 5.20 -24.45 -7.57
CA SER A 356 5.77 -23.77 -8.75
C SER A 356 5.17 -22.39 -8.96
N ILE A 357 3.88 -22.22 -8.68
CA ILE A 357 3.19 -20.92 -8.73
C ILE A 357 3.78 -19.94 -7.71
N LEU A 358 4.10 -20.41 -6.50
CA LEU A 358 4.77 -19.58 -5.50
C LEU A 358 6.19 -19.17 -5.93
N ALA A 359 6.95 -20.10 -6.51
CA ALA A 359 8.29 -19.83 -7.03
C ALA A 359 8.26 -18.81 -8.18
N GLU A 360 7.30 -18.95 -9.10
CA GLU A 360 7.06 -17.99 -10.19
C GLU A 360 6.71 -16.61 -9.66
N ALA A 361 5.74 -16.52 -8.73
CA ALA A 361 5.32 -15.25 -8.14
C ALA A 361 6.47 -14.54 -7.40
N ALA A 362 7.33 -15.28 -6.71
CA ALA A 362 8.49 -14.73 -6.02
C ALA A 362 9.58 -14.24 -7.01
N LEU A 363 9.86 -15.03 -8.05
CA LEU A 363 10.84 -14.67 -9.08
C LEU A 363 10.42 -13.41 -9.85
N GLU A 364 9.13 -13.31 -10.19
CA GLU A 364 8.57 -12.16 -10.91
C GLU A 364 8.21 -10.99 -9.99
N MET A 365 8.25 -11.20 -8.67
CA MET A 365 7.72 -10.30 -7.64
C MET A 365 6.28 -9.84 -7.96
N ASN A 366 5.44 -10.79 -8.37
CA ASN A 366 4.11 -10.54 -8.89
C ASN A 366 3.04 -11.34 -8.13
N PRO A 367 2.31 -10.71 -7.17
CA PRO A 367 1.28 -11.39 -6.40
C PRO A 367 0.08 -11.84 -7.24
N SER A 368 -0.13 -11.26 -8.43
CA SER A 368 -1.24 -11.63 -9.31
C SER A 368 -1.16 -13.06 -9.80
N VAL A 369 0.04 -13.63 -9.88
CA VAL A 369 0.25 -15.05 -10.24
C VAL A 369 -0.45 -15.96 -9.21
N VAL A 370 -0.29 -15.66 -7.92
CA VAL A 370 -0.96 -16.38 -6.82
C VAL A 370 -2.47 -16.12 -6.85
N ALA A 371 -2.89 -14.86 -6.95
CA ALA A 371 -4.31 -14.49 -6.95
C ALA A 371 -5.10 -15.19 -8.07
N ASN A 372 -4.55 -15.20 -9.29
CA ASN A 372 -5.13 -15.87 -10.44
C ASN A 372 -5.16 -17.40 -10.26
N TYR A 373 -4.13 -17.99 -9.66
CA TYR A 373 -4.09 -19.42 -9.36
C TYR A 373 -5.17 -19.84 -8.35
N VAL A 374 -5.25 -19.16 -7.20
CA VAL A 374 -6.24 -19.53 -6.16
C VAL A 374 -7.68 -19.37 -6.64
N PHE A 375 -7.94 -18.36 -7.48
CA PHE A 375 -9.24 -18.21 -8.13
C PHE A 375 -9.56 -19.40 -9.05
N ARG A 376 -8.64 -19.76 -9.94
CA ARG A 376 -8.84 -20.91 -10.86
C ARG A 376 -9.02 -22.22 -10.10
N LEU A 377 -8.28 -22.42 -9.00
CA LEU A 377 -8.45 -23.59 -8.13
C LEU A 377 -9.84 -23.60 -7.49
N ALA A 378 -10.31 -22.48 -6.94
CA ALA A 378 -11.64 -22.35 -6.37
C ALA A 378 -12.74 -22.61 -7.42
N GLN A 379 -12.57 -22.10 -8.64
CA GLN A 379 -13.49 -22.34 -9.76
C GLN A 379 -13.54 -23.83 -10.14
N ALA A 380 -12.38 -24.45 -10.34
CA ALA A 380 -12.27 -25.87 -10.67
C ALA A 380 -12.89 -26.74 -9.57
N PHE A 381 -12.70 -26.36 -8.30
CA PHE A 381 -13.27 -27.10 -7.17
C PHE A 381 -14.80 -26.93 -7.07
N ASN A 382 -15.35 -25.74 -7.33
CA ASN A 382 -16.80 -25.57 -7.36
C ASN A 382 -17.46 -26.38 -8.48
N SER A 383 -16.83 -26.46 -9.66
CA SER A 383 -17.26 -27.37 -10.73
C SER A 383 -17.20 -28.83 -10.27
N PHE A 384 -16.11 -29.23 -9.64
CA PHE A 384 -15.95 -30.57 -9.06
C PHE A 384 -17.07 -30.92 -8.06
N LEU A 385 -17.42 -30.00 -7.14
CA LEU A 385 -18.50 -30.20 -6.17
C LEU A 385 -19.90 -30.28 -6.80
N THR A 386 -20.06 -29.79 -8.03
CA THR A 386 -21.32 -29.85 -8.79
C THR A 386 -21.45 -31.19 -9.50
N GLU A 387 -20.33 -31.70 -10.03
CA GLU A 387 -20.28 -32.97 -10.76
C GLU A 387 -20.20 -34.20 -9.83
N GLN A 388 -19.49 -34.06 -8.70
CA GLN A 388 -19.13 -35.18 -7.82
C GLN A 388 -19.71 -35.00 -6.42
N ARG A 389 -20.45 -36.00 -5.95
CA ARG A 389 -20.95 -36.03 -4.56
C ARG A 389 -19.80 -36.39 -3.63
N VAL A 390 -19.59 -35.58 -2.59
CA VAL A 390 -18.58 -35.84 -1.55
C VAL A 390 -19.15 -36.72 -0.45
N LEU A 391 -20.11 -36.21 0.34
CA LEU A 391 -20.64 -36.91 1.52
C LEU A 391 -21.48 -38.16 1.20
N THR A 392 -22.04 -38.21 -0.01
CA THR A 392 -22.86 -39.32 -0.52
C THR A 392 -22.24 -39.93 -1.78
N ALA A 393 -20.91 -40.03 -1.80
CA ALA A 393 -20.18 -40.70 -2.86
C ALA A 393 -20.59 -42.18 -2.98
N GLU A 394 -20.37 -42.72 -4.17
CA GLU A 394 -20.74 -44.06 -4.58
C GLU A 394 -20.08 -45.18 -3.77
N THR A 395 -18.87 -44.95 -3.26
CA THR A 395 -18.13 -45.89 -2.41
C THR A 395 -17.44 -45.15 -1.27
N GLN A 396 -17.08 -45.89 -0.21
CA GLN A 396 -16.39 -45.31 0.94
C GLN A 396 -14.98 -44.81 0.56
N GLU A 397 -14.29 -45.51 -0.34
CA GLU A 397 -12.98 -45.10 -0.86
C GLU A 397 -13.06 -43.76 -1.60
N LYS A 398 -14.12 -43.58 -2.42
CA LYS A 398 -14.36 -42.32 -3.14
C LYS A 398 -14.71 -41.19 -2.21
N LYS A 399 -15.59 -41.45 -1.23
CA LYS A 399 -15.92 -40.49 -0.19
C LYS A 399 -14.66 -39.98 0.51
N GLU A 400 -13.79 -40.90 0.92
CA GLU A 400 -12.55 -40.60 1.62
C GLU A 400 -11.59 -39.79 0.75
N LEU A 401 -11.34 -40.24 -0.48
CA LEU A 401 -10.52 -39.49 -1.46
C LEU A 401 -11.03 -38.05 -1.63
N ARG A 402 -12.34 -37.87 -1.81
CA ARG A 402 -12.94 -36.55 -2.06
C ARG A 402 -12.95 -35.65 -0.81
N LEU A 403 -13.08 -36.22 0.39
CA LEU A 403 -12.92 -35.48 1.65
C LEU A 403 -11.48 -34.99 1.82
N GLN A 404 -10.50 -35.84 1.48
CA GLN A 404 -9.09 -35.43 1.49
C GLN A 404 -8.81 -34.35 0.45
N LEU A 405 -9.28 -34.50 -0.79
CA LEU A 405 -9.15 -33.46 -1.81
C LEU A 405 -9.77 -32.14 -1.34
N SER A 406 -10.94 -32.19 -0.70
CA SER A 406 -11.59 -31.02 -0.11
C SER A 406 -10.71 -30.37 0.97
N GLN A 407 -10.07 -31.17 1.83
CA GLN A 407 -9.14 -30.67 2.85
C GLN A 407 -7.90 -30.02 2.23
N PHE A 408 -7.31 -30.63 1.19
CA PHE A 408 -6.16 -30.08 0.49
C PHE A 408 -6.49 -28.77 -0.22
N VAL A 409 -7.64 -28.70 -0.91
CA VAL A 409 -8.13 -27.45 -1.51
C VAL A 409 -8.32 -26.37 -0.45
N ALA A 410 -8.98 -26.69 0.68
CA ALA A 410 -9.16 -25.71 1.75
C ALA A 410 -7.81 -25.17 2.28
N ASN A 411 -6.81 -26.04 2.44
CA ASN A 411 -5.47 -25.64 2.89
C ASN A 411 -4.77 -24.74 1.87
N VAL A 412 -4.80 -25.09 0.58
CA VAL A 412 -4.16 -24.30 -0.49
C VAL A 412 -4.86 -22.95 -0.66
N LEU A 413 -6.19 -22.91 -0.65
CA LEU A 413 -6.95 -21.64 -0.71
C LEU A 413 -6.63 -20.76 0.50
N SER A 414 -6.62 -21.31 1.71
CA SER A 414 -6.27 -20.56 2.91
C SER A 414 -4.84 -20.02 2.85
N SER A 415 -3.86 -20.87 2.51
CA SER A 415 -2.46 -20.50 2.39
C SER A 415 -2.23 -19.41 1.33
N GLY A 416 -2.82 -19.57 0.14
CA GLY A 416 -2.67 -18.61 -0.94
C GLY A 416 -3.36 -17.27 -0.67
N MET A 417 -4.55 -17.28 -0.05
CA MET A 417 -5.22 -16.05 0.35
C MET A 417 -4.48 -15.33 1.49
N HIS A 418 -3.97 -16.06 2.49
CA HIS A 418 -3.16 -15.46 3.57
C HIS A 418 -1.86 -14.84 3.04
N LEU A 419 -1.20 -15.45 2.03
CA LEU A 419 -0.02 -14.88 1.40
C LEU A 419 -0.33 -13.53 0.70
N LEU A 420 -1.56 -13.36 0.23
CA LEU A 420 -2.07 -12.09 -0.31
C LEU A 420 -2.54 -11.12 0.79
N GLY A 421 -2.36 -11.47 2.07
CA GLY A 421 -2.86 -10.71 3.21
C GLY A 421 -4.37 -10.76 3.37
N ILE A 422 -5.05 -11.77 2.81
CA ILE A 422 -6.51 -11.91 2.82
C ILE A 422 -6.93 -13.04 3.76
N ASN A 423 -7.73 -12.68 4.76
CA ASN A 423 -8.34 -13.65 5.66
C ASN A 423 -9.48 -14.41 4.95
N VAL A 424 -9.65 -15.70 5.29
CA VAL A 424 -10.75 -16.53 4.80
C VAL A 424 -11.64 -16.97 5.96
N PRO A 425 -12.97 -16.77 5.90
CA PRO A 425 -13.86 -17.07 7.02
C PRO A 425 -14.21 -18.58 7.10
N GLU A 426 -14.34 -19.12 8.31
CA GLU A 426 -14.75 -20.53 8.52
C GLU A 426 -16.25 -20.79 8.24
N ARG A 427 -17.05 -19.72 8.25
CA ARG A 427 -18.48 -19.70 7.97
C ARG A 427 -18.80 -18.42 7.18
N MET A 428 -19.67 -18.54 6.18
CA MET A 428 -20.07 -17.45 5.30
C MET A 428 -21.44 -17.76 4.70
#